data_AF-A0A7S2A6S6-F1
#
_entry.id   AF-A0A7S2A6S6-F1
#
_cell.length_a   1.000
_cell.length_b   1.000
_cell.length_c   1.000
_cell.angle_alpha   90.00
_cell.angle_beta   90.00
_cell.angle_gamma   90.00
#
_symmetry.space_group_name_H-M   'P 1'
#
loop_
_entity.id
_entity.type
_entity.pdbx_description
1 polymer ?
#
loop_
_entity_poly.entity_id
_entity_poly.type
_entity_poly.pdbx_seq_one_letter_code
_entity_poly.pdbx_strand_id
1 'polypeptide(L)'
;VSPAHADADEVQRAESEAGSRWDRFYAVNRTNFFKDRHYLHKTFPDEFGPIYDDDTGGLFRREGEERKDGSVVSSKDTFVVVEIGCGVGNTVLPLLDRGKALLHDHWCPRLEVWGLDFSSVAVGMMKGEPRFVEASAEG
;
A
#
# COMPACT_ATOMS: atom_id res chain seq x y z
N VAL A 1 1.74 30.28 17.77
CA VAL A 1 0.65 29.58 18.47
C VAL A 1 1.17 28.18 18.76
N SER A 2 1.52 27.88 20.01
CA SER A 2 2.02 26.54 20.37
C SER A 2 0.93 25.50 20.10
N PRO A 3 1.25 24.28 19.64
CA PRO A 3 0.24 23.25 19.45
C PRO A 3 -0.43 22.99 20.80
N ALA A 4 -1.76 22.93 20.82
CA ALA A 4 -2.47 22.45 22.00
C ALA A 4 -1.96 21.03 22.30
N HIS A 5 -1.26 20.85 23.42
CA HIS A 5 -0.92 19.52 23.90
C HIS A 5 -2.24 18.85 24.30
N ALA A 6 -2.65 17.84 23.52
CA ALA A 6 -3.77 16.99 23.89
C ALA A 6 -3.49 16.39 25.27
N ASP A 7 -4.52 16.31 26.12
CA ASP A 7 -4.42 15.72 27.45
C ASP A 7 -4.02 14.24 27.32
N ALA A 8 -3.05 13.80 28.12
CA ALA A 8 -2.47 12.45 28.00
C ALA A 8 -3.54 11.36 28.21
N ASP A 9 -4.51 11.60 29.10
CA ASP A 9 -5.63 10.71 29.34
C ASP A 9 -6.57 10.62 28.14
N GLU A 10 -6.72 11.70 27.37
CA GLU A 10 -7.51 11.69 26.14
C GLU A 10 -6.81 10.93 25.01
N VAL A 11 -5.49 11.08 24.87
CA VAL A 11 -4.69 10.33 23.91
C VAL A 11 -4.76 8.84 24.22
N GLN A 12 -4.53 8.46 25.47
CA GLN A 12 -4.54 7.06 25.87
C GLN A 12 -5.91 6.41 25.69
N ARG A 13 -7.00 7.14 25.97
CA ARG A 13 -8.36 6.67 25.70
C ARG A 13 -8.60 6.49 24.21
N ALA A 14 -8.21 7.47 23.39
CA ALA A 14 -8.35 7.39 21.95
C ALA A 14 -7.57 6.21 21.34
N GLU A 15 -6.37 5.93 21.84
CA GLU A 15 -5.57 4.77 21.44
C GLU A 15 -6.23 3.44 21.84
N SER A 16 -6.66 3.32 23.10
CA SER A 16 -7.29 2.10 23.63
C SER A 16 -8.62 1.76 22.94
N GLU A 17 -9.37 2.76 22.51
CA GLU A 17 -10.66 2.61 21.85
C GLU A 17 -10.56 2.69 20.31
N ALA A 18 -9.36 2.86 19.74
CA ALA A 18 -9.18 3.06 18.31
C ALA A 18 -9.80 1.92 17.51
N GLY A 19 -9.47 0.67 17.85
CA GLY A 19 -9.97 -0.51 17.15
C GLY A 19 -11.50 -0.60 17.12
N SER A 20 -12.17 -0.42 18.27
CA SER A 20 -13.63 -0.51 18.35
C SER A 20 -14.33 0.65 17.64
N ARG A 21 -13.76 1.86 17.70
CA ARG A 21 -14.28 3.03 16.98
C ARG A 21 -14.16 2.84 15.47
N TRP A 22 -13.03 2.33 14.98
CA TRP A 22 -12.82 2.04 13.57
C TRP A 22 -13.68 0.86 13.09
N ASP A 23 -13.81 -0.21 13.87
CA ASP A 23 -14.74 -1.32 13.54
C ASP A 23 -16.17 -0.82 13.34
N ARG A 24 -16.65 0.05 14.25
CA ARG A 24 -17.98 0.65 14.11
C ARG A 24 -18.10 1.53 12.86
N PHE A 25 -17.07 2.33 12.58
CA PHE A 25 -17.04 3.15 11.38
C PHE A 25 -17.16 2.28 10.11
N TYR A 26 -16.34 1.23 9.98
CA TYR A 26 -16.38 0.36 8.81
C TYR A 26 -17.67 -0.48 8.72
N ALA A 27 -18.26 -0.88 9.85
CA ALA A 27 -19.56 -1.55 9.84
C ALA A 27 -20.68 -0.67 9.22
N VAL A 28 -20.63 0.64 9.44
CA VAL A 28 -21.60 1.60 8.92
C VAL A 28 -21.26 2.03 7.49
N ASN A 29 -20.01 2.40 7.24
CA ASN A 29 -19.58 3.05 5.99
C ASN A 29 -19.15 2.05 4.90
N ARG A 30 -18.84 0.80 5.26
CA ARG A 30 -18.41 -0.27 4.35
C ARG A 30 -17.25 0.18 3.45
N THR A 31 -17.34 -0.08 2.15
CA THR A 31 -16.25 0.12 1.18
C THR A 31 -16.33 1.44 0.41
N ASN A 32 -17.44 2.19 0.49
CA ASN A 32 -17.72 3.29 -0.44
C ASN A 32 -17.30 4.68 0.06
N PHE A 33 -16.52 4.75 1.14
CA PHE A 33 -16.16 6.02 1.78
C PHE A 33 -14.96 6.71 1.11
N PHE A 34 -13.98 5.93 0.66
CA PHE A 34 -12.79 6.43 -0.04
C PHE A 34 -12.75 5.90 -1.47
N LYS A 35 -11.97 6.56 -2.32
CA LYS A 35 -11.68 6.10 -3.68
C LYS A 35 -10.33 5.42 -3.73
N ASP A 36 -10.18 4.53 -4.69
CA ASP A 36 -8.91 3.88 -5.00
C ASP A 36 -7.80 4.90 -5.34
N ARG A 37 -6.61 4.69 -4.79
CA ARG A 37 -5.46 5.61 -4.90
C ARG A 37 -4.59 5.30 -6.12
N HIS A 38 -5.08 5.59 -7.31
CA HIS A 38 -4.33 5.42 -8.57
C HIS A 38 -3.29 6.52 -8.87
N TYR A 39 -2.83 7.26 -7.86
CA TYR A 39 -1.99 8.46 -8.03
C TYR A 39 -0.70 8.41 -7.21
N LEU A 40 -0.33 7.24 -6.67
CA LEU A 40 0.91 7.10 -5.90
C LEU A 40 2.14 7.46 -6.73
N HIS A 41 2.27 6.96 -7.96
CA HIS A 41 3.36 7.36 -8.88
C HIS A 41 3.41 8.86 -9.21
N LYS A 42 2.28 9.57 -9.14
CA LYS A 42 2.27 11.02 -9.36
C LYS A 42 2.76 11.79 -8.15
N THR A 43 2.52 11.24 -6.97
CA THR A 43 2.85 11.87 -5.68
C THR A 43 4.28 11.52 -5.25
N PHE A 44 4.69 10.29 -5.54
CA PHE A 44 5.93 9.64 -5.14
C PHE A 44 6.57 8.98 -6.39
N PRO A 45 6.99 9.79 -7.38
CA PRO A 45 7.47 9.28 -8.67
C PRO A 45 8.75 8.47 -8.55
N ASP A 46 9.65 8.81 -7.62
CA ASP A 46 10.92 8.10 -7.46
C ASP A 46 10.71 6.71 -6.84
N GLU A 47 9.72 6.57 -5.95
CA GLU A 47 9.40 5.34 -5.25
C GLU A 47 8.46 4.43 -6.04
N PHE A 48 7.38 5.01 -6.60
CA PHE A 48 6.32 4.24 -7.24
C PHE A 48 6.37 4.30 -8.78
N GLY A 49 6.95 5.33 -9.41
CA GLY A 49 7.13 5.37 -10.86
C GLY A 49 7.64 4.08 -11.52
N PRO A 50 8.62 3.37 -10.93
CA PRO A 50 9.16 2.12 -11.52
C PRO A 50 8.14 0.99 -11.63
N ILE A 51 7.10 1.02 -10.79
CA ILE A 51 6.00 0.05 -10.85
C ILE A 51 4.77 0.61 -11.56
N TYR A 52 4.79 1.77 -12.22
CA TYR A 52 3.62 2.34 -12.92
C TYR A 52 3.90 2.74 -14.38
N ASP A 53 5.13 3.10 -14.71
CA ASP A 53 5.51 3.56 -16.04
C ASP A 53 6.38 2.53 -16.75
N ASP A 54 5.98 2.11 -17.95
CA ASP A 54 6.73 1.17 -18.78
C ASP A 54 7.99 1.82 -19.41
N ASP A 55 8.05 3.17 -19.44
CA ASP A 55 9.11 3.97 -20.07
C ASP A 55 10.01 4.73 -19.08
N THR A 56 9.65 4.83 -17.79
CA THR A 56 10.54 5.49 -16.83
C THR A 56 11.56 4.49 -16.32
N GLY A 57 12.83 4.73 -16.65
CA GLY A 57 14.00 4.09 -16.04
C GLY A 57 14.17 4.42 -14.56
N GLY A 58 13.10 4.24 -13.79
CA GLY A 58 13.02 4.34 -12.34
C GLY A 58 13.88 3.27 -11.66
N LEU A 59 13.71 3.11 -10.34
CA LEU A 59 14.43 2.23 -9.42
C LEU A 59 14.80 0.81 -9.95
N PHE A 60 14.22 0.31 -11.04
CA PHE A 60 14.61 -0.94 -11.71
C PHE A 60 15.09 -0.64 -13.14
N ARG A 61 16.26 0.00 -13.23
CA ARG A 61 16.86 0.43 -14.50
C ARG A 61 17.58 -0.73 -15.20
N ARG A 62 17.59 -0.71 -16.55
CA ARG A 62 18.23 -1.72 -17.44
C ARG A 62 19.60 -2.18 -16.93
N GLU A 63 19.88 -3.47 -17.03
CA GLU A 63 21.13 -4.11 -16.59
C GLU A 63 22.32 -3.30 -17.10
N GLY A 64 23.17 -2.81 -16.20
CA GLY A 64 24.40 -2.09 -16.54
C GLY A 64 24.43 -0.58 -16.28
N GLU A 65 23.37 0.04 -15.74
CA GLU A 65 23.40 1.46 -15.38
C GLU A 65 23.58 1.68 -13.86
N GLU A 66 24.71 2.29 -13.46
CA GLU A 66 25.00 2.65 -12.06
C GLU A 66 24.00 3.68 -11.50
N ARG A 67 23.59 3.48 -10.25
CA ARG A 67 22.85 4.52 -9.52
C ARG A 67 23.78 5.62 -9.06
N LYS A 68 23.20 6.82 -8.90
CA LYS A 68 23.89 7.94 -8.24
C LYS A 68 24.26 7.66 -6.78
N ASP A 69 23.60 6.70 -6.13
CA ASP A 69 23.88 6.25 -4.76
C ASP A 69 24.66 4.93 -4.68
N GLY A 70 25.03 4.33 -5.82
CA GLY A 70 25.75 3.06 -5.90
C GLY A 70 24.95 1.79 -5.60
N SER A 71 23.64 1.88 -5.30
CA SER A 71 22.84 0.66 -5.13
C SER A 71 22.55 -0.03 -6.48
N VAL A 72 22.52 -1.35 -6.52
CA VAL A 72 22.13 -2.14 -7.69
C VAL A 72 20.87 -2.87 -7.28
N VAL A 73 19.77 -2.68 -8.00
CA VAL A 73 18.54 -3.46 -7.76
C VAL A 73 18.34 -4.33 -8.98
N SER A 74 18.34 -5.62 -8.72
CA SER A 74 18.20 -6.70 -9.68
C SER A 74 16.73 -6.96 -9.97
N SER A 75 16.41 -7.48 -11.16
CA SER A 75 15.07 -7.99 -11.47
C SER A 75 14.64 -9.19 -10.60
N LYS A 76 15.54 -9.70 -9.76
CA LYS A 76 15.25 -10.71 -8.73
C LYS A 76 14.80 -10.12 -7.39
N ASP A 77 14.86 -8.81 -7.23
CA ASP A 77 14.54 -8.16 -5.96
C ASP A 77 13.03 -7.98 -5.79
N THR A 78 12.56 -8.03 -4.54
CA THR A 78 11.16 -7.76 -4.19
C THR A 78 11.03 -6.31 -3.75
N PHE A 79 10.08 -5.58 -4.32
CA PHE A 79 9.67 -4.28 -3.84
C PHE A 79 8.52 -4.44 -2.85
N VAL A 80 8.77 -4.13 -1.58
CA VAL A 80 7.81 -4.32 -0.48
C VAL A 80 7.17 -2.99 -0.10
N VAL A 81 5.84 -2.95 -0.14
CA VAL A 81 5.02 -1.80 0.32
C VAL A 81 4.28 -2.19 1.59
N VAL A 82 4.36 -1.35 2.62
CA VAL A 82 3.60 -1.54 3.86
C VAL A 82 2.66 -0.35 4.06
N GLU A 83 1.35 -0.60 4.06
CA GLU A 83 0.32 0.39 4.36
C GLU A 83 -0.16 0.24 5.81
N ILE A 84 0.11 1.25 6.63
CA ILE A 84 -0.42 1.37 7.99
C ILE A 84 -1.74 2.15 7.95
N GLY A 85 -2.82 1.57 8.48
CA GLY A 85 -4.17 2.08 8.32
C GLY A 85 -4.74 1.79 6.94
N CYS A 86 -4.60 0.55 6.46
CA CYS A 86 -5.03 0.16 5.11
C CYS A 86 -6.56 0.16 4.91
N GLY A 87 -7.32 0.15 6.00
CA GLY A 87 -8.78 0.08 5.98
C GLY A 87 -9.29 -1.06 5.12
N VAL A 88 -10.17 -0.73 4.18
CA VAL A 88 -10.76 -1.67 3.21
C VAL A 88 -9.90 -1.87 1.95
N GLY A 89 -8.71 -1.29 1.89
CA GLY A 89 -7.73 -1.56 0.84
C GLY A 89 -7.74 -0.61 -0.37
N ASN A 90 -8.26 0.61 -0.27
CA ASN A 90 -8.29 1.54 -1.42
C ASN A 90 -6.90 1.91 -1.97
N THR A 91 -5.81 1.65 -1.24
CA THR A 91 -4.44 1.75 -1.76
C THR A 91 -3.87 0.39 -2.12
N VAL A 92 -4.04 -0.61 -1.23
CA VAL A 92 -3.58 -1.99 -1.43
C VAL A 92 -4.15 -2.60 -2.71
N LEU A 93 -5.47 -2.53 -2.95
CA LEU A 93 -6.11 -3.24 -4.05
C LEU A 93 -5.60 -2.77 -5.43
N PRO A 94 -5.49 -1.45 -5.72
CA PRO A 94 -4.83 -1.00 -6.95
C PRO A 94 -3.36 -1.40 -7.09
N LEU A 95 -2.63 -1.53 -5.98
CA LEU A 95 -1.24 -2.01 -6.01
C LEU A 95 -1.18 -3.50 -6.34
N LEU A 96 -2.11 -4.32 -5.84
CA LEU A 96 -2.23 -5.73 -6.21
C LEU A 96 -2.54 -5.91 -7.70
N ASP A 97 -3.47 -5.12 -8.25
CA ASP A 97 -3.76 -5.11 -9.69
C ASP A 97 -2.50 -4.81 -10.51
N ARG A 98 -1.68 -3.85 -10.04
CA ARG A 98 -0.43 -3.53 -10.72
C ARG A 98 0.61 -4.62 -10.57
N GLY A 99 0.74 -5.24 -9.39
CA GLY A 99 1.63 -6.38 -9.18
C GLY A 99 1.34 -7.50 -10.17
N LYS A 100 0.06 -7.81 -10.40
CA LYS A 100 -0.38 -8.79 -11.40
C LYS A 100 0.06 -8.43 -12.82
N ALA A 101 -0.08 -7.17 -13.21
CA ALA A 101 0.37 -6.69 -14.52
C ALA A 101 1.88 -6.83 -14.73
N LEU A 102 2.66 -6.79 -13.64
CA LEU A 102 4.13 -6.90 -13.66
C LEU A 102 4.63 -8.36 -13.63
N LEU A 103 3.79 -9.36 -13.32
CA LEU A 103 4.21 -10.76 -13.18
C LEU A 103 4.89 -11.36 -14.42
N HIS A 104 4.57 -10.85 -15.60
CA HIS A 104 5.12 -11.32 -16.87
C HIS A 104 6.30 -10.47 -17.37
N ASP A 105 6.64 -9.39 -16.67
CA ASP A 105 7.76 -8.54 -17.02
C ASP A 105 8.99 -8.95 -16.20
N HIS A 106 9.90 -9.68 -16.85
CA HIS A 106 11.17 -10.10 -16.25
C HIS A 106 12.11 -8.92 -15.92
N TRP A 107 11.76 -7.71 -16.34
CA TRP A 107 12.50 -6.50 -16.01
C TRP A 107 12.03 -5.84 -14.70
N CYS A 108 10.84 -6.20 -14.22
CA CYS A 108 10.25 -5.60 -13.03
C CYS A 108 10.47 -6.48 -11.79
N PRO A 109 10.64 -5.85 -10.61
CA PRO A 109 10.70 -6.58 -9.35
C PRO A 109 9.36 -7.24 -9.06
N ARG A 110 9.38 -8.26 -8.19
CA ARG A 110 8.14 -8.74 -7.58
C ARG A 110 7.60 -7.66 -6.64
N LEU A 111 6.33 -7.27 -6.79
CA LEU A 111 5.66 -6.37 -5.84
C LEU A 111 5.01 -7.19 -4.72
N GLU A 112 5.32 -6.85 -3.48
CA GLU A 112 4.71 -7.43 -2.27
C GLU A 112 4.07 -6.32 -1.45
N VAL A 113 2.81 -6.51 -1.02
CA VAL A 113 2.03 -5.46 -0.34
C VAL A 113 1.46 -5.98 0.98
N TRP A 114 1.76 -5.27 2.07
CA TRP A 114 1.27 -5.55 3.42
C TRP A 114 0.31 -4.46 3.87
N GLY A 115 -0.94 -4.81 4.12
CA GLY A 115 -1.93 -3.90 4.70
C GLY A 115 -2.17 -4.21 6.17
N LEU A 116 -2.03 -3.19 7.03
CA LEU A 116 -2.30 -3.28 8.47
C LEU A 116 -3.38 -2.29 8.87
N ASP A 117 -4.33 -2.72 9.69
CA ASP A 117 -5.34 -1.82 10.29
C ASP A 117 -5.72 -2.35 11.67
N PHE A 118 -6.11 -1.46 12.58
CA PHE A 118 -6.66 -1.86 13.88
C PHE A 118 -8.05 -2.49 13.75
N SER A 119 -8.79 -2.13 12.70
CA SER A 119 -10.12 -2.65 12.45
C SER A 119 -10.06 -4.01 11.76
N SER A 120 -10.36 -5.06 12.53
CA SER A 120 -10.54 -6.40 11.97
C SER A 120 -11.69 -6.47 10.97
N VAL A 121 -12.72 -5.60 11.14
CA VAL A 121 -13.83 -5.46 10.18
C VAL A 121 -13.34 -4.95 8.83
N ALA A 122 -12.49 -3.91 8.82
CA ALA A 122 -11.94 -3.34 7.58
C ALA A 122 -11.07 -4.36 6.84
N VAL A 123 -10.13 -5.00 7.55
CA VAL A 123 -9.26 -6.05 6.98
C VAL A 123 -10.09 -7.23 6.49
N GLY A 124 -11.15 -7.61 7.21
CA GLY A 124 -12.08 -8.65 6.79
C GLY A 124 -12.79 -8.33 5.48
N MET A 125 -13.22 -7.08 5.30
CA MET A 125 -13.82 -6.63 4.03
C MET A 125 -12.79 -6.65 2.89
N MET A 126 -11.58 -6.15 3.12
CA MET A 126 -10.50 -6.17 2.13
C MET A 126 -10.17 -7.61 1.69
N LYS A 127 -10.07 -8.55 2.64
CA LYS A 127 -9.81 -9.97 2.35
C LYS A 127 -10.91 -10.67 1.57
N GLY A 128 -12.14 -10.15 1.61
CA GLY A 128 -13.26 -10.64 0.81
C GLY A 128 -13.32 -10.04 -0.60
N GLU A 129 -12.44 -9.10 -0.94
CA GLU A 129 -12.45 -8.42 -2.22
C GLU A 129 -11.79 -9.30 -3.31
N PRO A 130 -12.38 -9.43 -4.51
CA PRO A 130 -11.87 -10.33 -5.55
C PRO A 130 -10.40 -10.12 -5.92
N ARG A 131 -9.93 -8.87 -6.06
CA ARG A 131 -8.53 -8.53 -6.36
C ARG A 131 -7.59 -9.02 -5.27
N PHE A 132 -8.01 -8.93 -4.00
CA PHE A 132 -7.23 -9.49 -2.89
C PHE A 132 -7.18 -11.03 -2.94
N VAL A 133 -8.33 -11.66 -3.17
CA VAL A 133 -8.44 -13.13 -3.24
C VAL A 133 -7.60 -13.69 -4.38
N GLU A 134 -7.67 -13.05 -5.56
CA GLU A 134 -6.88 -13.42 -6.73
C GLU A 134 -5.38 -13.26 -6.46
N ALA A 135 -4.95 -12.09 -5.99
CA ALA A 135 -3.53 -11.84 -5.72
C ALA A 135 -2.96 -12.79 -4.65
N SER A 136 -3.74 -13.11 -3.63
CA SER A 136 -3.31 -14.03 -2.56
C SER A 136 -3.15 -15.49 -3.03
N ALA A 137 -3.79 -15.87 -4.15
CA ALA A 137 -3.68 -17.20 -4.72
C ALA A 137 -2.43 -17.36 -5.60
N GLU A 138 -1.87 -16.25 -6.11
CA GLU A 138 -0.77 -16.24 -7.08
C GLU A 138 0.63 -16.28 -6.43
N GLY A 139 0.71 -16.19 -5.10
CA GLY A 139 1.95 -16.26 -4.31
C GLY A 139 2.71 -14.94 -4.30
#